data_AF-A0A1Y4BLS6-F1
#
_entry.id   AF-A0A1Y4BLS6-F1
#
_cell.length_a   1.000
_cell.length_b   1.000
_cell.length_c   1.000
_cell.angle_alpha   90.00
_cell.angle_beta   90.00
_cell.angle_gamma   90.00
#
_symmetry.space_group_name_H-M   'P 1'
#
loop_
_entity.id
_entity.type
_entity.pdbx_description
1 polymer ?
#
loop_
_entity_poly.entity_id
_entity_poly.type
_entity_poly.pdbx_seq_one_letter_code
_entity_poly.pdbx_strand_id
1 'polypeptide(L)'
;MAKLLLPGEIIAMDRQAADRLVAAGSGDGALLYLWLLSQGGVLTPSAARKALKWDDVRLGEAVAALKSLGLSDGAAAEEAPPPP
;
A
#
# COMPACT_ATOMS: atom_id res chain seq x y z
N MET A 1 20.38 -5.26 15.55
CA MET A 1 20.18 -6.62 15.02
C MET A 1 19.48 -6.51 13.68
N ALA A 2 20.12 -6.88 12.58
CA ALA A 2 19.48 -6.89 11.27
C ALA A 2 18.50 -8.07 11.25
N LYS A 3 17.20 -7.77 11.34
CA LYS A 3 16.15 -8.76 11.15
C LYS A 3 16.30 -9.24 9.71
N LEU A 4 16.83 -10.45 9.51
CA LEU A 4 16.83 -11.12 8.20
C LEU A 4 15.36 -11.23 7.78
N LEU A 5 14.94 -10.33 6.90
CA LEU A 5 13.64 -10.42 6.26
C LEU A 5 13.71 -11.66 5.36
N LEU A 6 13.08 -12.74 5.78
CA LEU A 6 12.98 -13.97 5.01
C LEU A 6 12.33 -13.65 3.64
N PRO A 7 12.67 -14.38 2.56
CA PRO A 7 11.95 -14.24 1.29
C PRO A 7 10.46 -14.53 1.53
N GLY A 8 9.62 -13.49 1.49
CA GLY A 8 8.21 -13.53 1.90
C GLY A 8 7.83 -12.51 2.98
N GLU A 9 8.79 -11.98 3.75
CA GLU A 9 8.58 -10.88 4.72
C GLU A 9 9.01 -9.51 4.15
N ILE A 10 9.57 -9.48 2.94
CA ILE A 10 9.98 -8.24 2.26
C ILE A 10 8.82 -7.74 1.42
N ILE A 11 8.28 -6.59 1.79
CA ILE A 11 7.41 -5.81 0.92
C ILE A 11 8.31 -5.02 -0.02
N ALA A 12 8.36 -5.43 -1.29
CA ALA A 12 9.00 -4.64 -2.34
C ALA A 12 7.94 -3.69 -2.94
N MET A 13 8.33 -2.43 -3.16
CA MET A 13 7.53 -1.45 -3.88
C MET A 13 8.42 -0.67 -4.84
N ASP A 14 7.82 -0.13 -5.89
CA ASP A 14 8.53 0.76 -6.80
C ASP A 14 8.97 2.05 -6.10
N ARG A 15 10.16 2.54 -6.44
CA ARG A 15 10.72 3.75 -5.82
C ARG A 15 9.85 4.97 -6.08
N GLN A 16 9.25 5.08 -7.25
CA GLN A 16 8.34 6.19 -7.56
C GLN A 16 7.07 6.13 -6.71
N ALA A 17 6.57 4.93 -6.40
CA ALA A 17 5.44 4.78 -5.48
C ALA A 17 5.81 5.24 -4.07
N ALA A 18 6.99 4.85 -3.58
CA ALA A 18 7.51 5.33 -2.29
C ALA A 18 7.68 6.85 -2.28
N ASP A 19 8.28 7.44 -3.32
CA ASP A 19 8.51 8.89 -3.42
C ASP A 19 7.19 9.66 -3.48
N ARG A 20 6.17 9.15 -4.21
CA ARG A 20 4.82 9.75 -4.24
C ARG A 20 4.15 9.70 -2.86
N LEU A 21 4.26 8.59 -2.12
CA LEU A 21 3.75 8.47 -0.76
C LEU A 21 4.43 9.45 0.21
N VAL A 22 5.76 9.58 0.10
CA VAL A 22 6.53 10.51 0.93
C VAL A 22 6.18 11.95 0.59
N ALA A 23 6.08 12.29 -0.70
CA ALA A 23 5.69 13.62 -1.17
C ALA A 23 4.26 14.00 -0.75
N ALA A 24 3.36 13.02 -0.67
CA ALA A 24 1.99 13.23 -0.21
C ALA A 24 1.89 13.60 1.27
N GLY A 25 2.90 13.22 2.09
CA GLY A 25 2.89 13.44 3.54
C GLY A 25 1.78 12.72 4.30
N SER A 26 1.03 11.83 3.65
CA SER A 26 -0.08 11.08 4.28
C SER A 26 0.43 9.76 4.84
N GLY A 27 0.63 9.72 6.16
CA GLY A 27 1.04 8.50 6.86
C GLY A 27 -0.01 7.38 6.74
N ASP A 28 -1.30 7.72 6.68
CA ASP A 28 -2.38 6.76 6.53
C ASP A 28 -2.44 6.19 5.10
N GLY A 29 -2.21 7.01 4.07
CA GLY A 29 -2.05 6.49 2.71
C GLY A 29 -0.90 5.49 2.62
N ALA A 30 0.26 5.83 3.19
CA ALA A 30 1.44 4.96 3.17
C ALA A 30 1.22 3.62 3.89
N LEU A 31 0.61 3.64 5.09
CA LEU A 31 0.29 2.41 5.83
C LEU A 31 -0.71 1.53 5.09
N LEU A 32 -1.71 2.13 4.44
CA LEU A 32 -2.69 1.39 3.65
C LEU A 32 -2.05 0.75 2.41
N TYR A 33 -1.14 1.46 1.74
CA TYR A 33 -0.43 0.93 0.57
C TYR A 33 0.51 -0.24 0.94
N LEU A 34 1.21 -0.13 2.07
CA LEU A 34 2.02 -1.23 2.61
C LEU A 34 1.16 -2.46 2.94
N TRP A 35 0.02 -2.27 3.59
CA TRP A 35 -0.92 -3.35 3.85
C TRP A 35 -1.44 -3.99 2.55
N LEU A 36 -1.73 -3.17 1.54
CA LEU A 36 -2.19 -3.62 0.23
C LEU A 36 -1.17 -4.53 -0.45
N LEU A 37 0.12 -4.12 -0.45
CA LEU A 37 1.21 -4.93 -0.98
C LEU A 37 1.35 -6.26 -0.23
N SER A 38 1.17 -6.25 1.09
CA SER A 38 1.18 -7.48 1.90
C SER A 38 0.02 -8.44 1.58
N GLN A 39 -1.09 -7.96 1.02
CA GLN A 39 -2.25 -8.78 0.63
C GLN A 39 -2.24 -9.14 -0.87
N GLY A 40 -1.18 -8.81 -1.61
CA GLY A 40 -1.10 -9.07 -3.05
C GLY A 40 -1.89 -8.09 -3.91
N GLY A 41 -2.07 -6.84 -3.46
CA GLY A 41 -2.71 -5.78 -4.24
C GLY A 41 -4.23 -5.69 -4.05
N VAL A 42 -4.85 -6.61 -3.29
CA VAL A 42 -6.31 -6.65 -3.14
C VAL A 42 -6.78 -5.73 -2.01
N LEU A 43 -7.41 -4.61 -2.36
CA LEU A 43 -7.95 -3.67 -1.39
C LEU A 43 -9.28 -4.20 -0.85
N THR A 44 -9.25 -4.81 0.33
CA THR A 44 -10.47 -5.21 1.05
C THR A 44 -10.70 -4.27 2.23
N PRO A 45 -11.68 -3.34 2.16
CA PRO A 45 -11.91 -2.34 3.20
C PRO A 45 -12.13 -2.95 4.59
N SER A 46 -12.90 -4.04 4.68
CA SER A 46 -13.19 -4.72 5.93
C SER A 46 -11.95 -5.37 6.56
N ALA A 47 -11.07 -5.95 5.73
CA ALA A 47 -9.82 -6.55 6.18
C ALA A 47 -8.79 -5.49 6.57
N ALA A 48 -8.70 -4.40 5.79
CA ALA A 48 -7.85 -3.26 6.08
C ALA A 48 -8.21 -2.63 7.44
N ARG A 49 -9.51 -2.39 7.70
CA ARG A 49 -9.97 -1.88 9.00
C ARG A 49 -9.64 -2.83 10.14
N LYS A 50 -9.87 -4.13 9.97
CA LYS A 50 -9.58 -5.12 11.01
C LYS A 50 -8.08 -5.22 11.30
N ALA A 51 -7.24 -5.16 10.28
CA ALA A 51 -5.79 -5.25 10.41
C ALA A 51 -5.17 -3.96 10.99
N LEU A 52 -5.58 -2.79 10.48
CA LEU A 52 -5.05 -1.49 10.87
C LEU A 52 -5.78 -0.89 12.09
N LYS A 53 -6.89 -1.48 12.52
CA LYS A 53 -7.79 -1.00 13.58
C LYS A 53 -8.27 0.44 13.31
N TRP A 54 -8.61 0.70 12.05
CA TRP A 54 -9.08 2.02 11.61
C TRP A 54 -10.59 2.06 11.48
N ASP A 55 -11.16 3.23 11.73
CA ASP A 55 -12.56 3.53 11.49
C ASP A 55 -12.85 3.81 10.01
N ASP A 56 -14.14 3.83 9.66
CA ASP A 56 -14.63 4.06 8.30
C ASP A 56 -14.10 5.34 7.67
N VAL A 57 -14.08 6.43 8.45
CA VAL A 57 -13.64 7.76 8.00
C VAL A 57 -12.16 7.74 7.66
N ARG A 58 -11.31 7.24 8.57
CA ARG A 58 -9.86 7.20 8.39
C ARG A 58 -9.45 6.31 7.21
N LEU A 59 -10.11 5.16 7.05
CA LEU A 59 -9.88 4.34 5.86
C LEU A 59 -10.30 5.09 4.59
N GLY A 60 -11.44 5.77 4.60
CA GLY A 60 -11.93 6.55 3.45
C GLY A 60 -10.94 7.63 3.03
N GLU A 61 -10.40 8.39 3.99
CA GLU A 61 -9.38 9.40 3.74
C GLU A 61 -8.08 8.81 3.19
N ALA A 62 -7.62 7.68 3.74
CA ALA A 62 -6.44 6.99 3.24
C ALA A 62 -6.62 6.48 1.80
N VAL A 63 -7.80 5.92 1.49
CA VAL A 63 -8.14 5.50 0.11
C VAL A 63 -8.23 6.70 -0.83
N ALA A 64 -8.84 7.81 -0.40
CA ALA A 64 -8.92 9.03 -1.18
C ALA A 64 -7.54 9.63 -1.46
N ALA A 65 -6.65 9.60 -0.46
CA ALA A 65 -5.26 10.02 -0.61
C ALA A 65 -4.52 9.13 -1.62
N LEU A 66 -4.62 7.80 -1.52
CA LEU A 66 -3.97 6.89 -2.47
C LEU A 66 -4.51 7.03 -3.90
N LYS A 67 -5.82 7.24 -4.05
CA LYS A 67 -6.44 7.56 -5.35
C LYS A 67 -5.91 8.88 -5.93
N SER A 68 -5.79 9.91 -5.09
CA SER A 68 -5.28 11.22 -5.51
C SER A 68 -3.81 11.15 -5.97
N LEU A 69 -3.05 10.19 -5.46
CA LEU A 69 -1.66 9.95 -5.84
C LEU A 69 -1.50 9.04 -7.08
N GLY A 70 -2.61 8.52 -7.61
CA GLY A 70 -2.58 7.52 -8.70
C GLY A 70 -1.89 6.22 -8.30
N LEU A 71 -1.85 5.91 -7.00
CA LEU A 71 -1.22 4.70 -6.46
C LEU A 71 -2.22 3.56 -6.24
N SER A 72 -3.51 3.87 -6.29
CA SER A 72 -4.57 2.88 -6.19
C SER A 72 -5.76 3.30 -7.06
N ASP A 73 -5.98 2.62 -8.17
CA ASP A 73 -7.23 2.70 -8.93
C ASP A 73 -8.27 1.67 -8.45
N GLY A 74 -7.93 0.88 -7.41
CA GLY A 74 -8.65 -0.35 -7.09
C GLY A 74 -8.27 -1.53 -8.00
N ALA A 75 -7.45 -1.29 -9.03
CA ALA A 75 -6.74 -2.31 -9.77
C ALA A 75 -5.44 -2.66 -9.03
N ALA A 76 -5.49 -3.79 -8.33
CA ALA A 76 -4.31 -4.60 -8.11
C ALA A 76 -3.62 -4.87 -9.48
N ALA A 77 -2.29 -4.84 -9.48
CA ALA A 77 -1.40 -5.19 -10.58
C ALA A 77 -1.31 -4.17 -11.74
N GLU A 78 -0.31 -3.30 -11.66
CA GLU A 78 0.54 -3.11 -12.84
C GLU A 78 1.65 -4.16 -12.69
N GLU A 79 1.47 -5.31 -13.34
CA GLU A 79 2.53 -6.30 -13.54
C GLU A 79 3.76 -5.56 -14.08
N ALA A 80 4.83 -5.48 -13.28
CA ALA A 80 6.13 -5.16 -13.83
C ALA A 80 6.43 -6.24 -14.90
N PRO A 81 6.71 -5.86 -16.16
CA PRO A 81 6.95 -6.84 -17.20
C PRO A 81 8.17 -7.68 -16.82
N PRO A 82 8.15 -9.00 -17.07
CA PRO A 82 9.31 -9.83 -16.81
C PRO A 82 10.49 -9.31 -17.66
N PRO A 83 11.70 -9.16 -17.08
CA PRO A 83 12.89 -8.81 -17.86
C PRO A 83 13.22 -9.94 -18.86
N PRO A 84 13.83 -9.62 -20.02
CA PRO A 84 14.08 -10.55 -21.14
C PRO A 84 15.07 -11.67 -20.80
#